data_AF-A0A1Z4MTY7-F1
#
_entry.id   AF-A0A1Z4MTY7-F1
#
_cell.length_a   1.000
_cell.length_b   1.000
_cell.length_c   1.000
_cell.angle_alpha   90.00
_cell.angle_beta   90.00
_cell.angle_gamma   90.00
#
_symmetry.space_group_name_H-M   'P 1'
#
loop_
_entity.id
_entity.type
_entity.pdbx_description
1 polymer ?
#
loop_
_entity_poly.entity_id
_entity_poly.type
_entity_poly.pdbx_seq_one_letter_code
_entity_poly.pdbx_strand_id
1 'polypeptide(L)'
;MSHQRIAKLTPEQAALIPAYKQKWINIALTTTPIDRQKAKESVTEAYLLQSLPEPEIIFFDSPYTAWNERLIQIINLPKKER
;
A
#
# COMPACT_ATOMS: atom_id res chain seq x y z
N MET A 1 -4.97 26.59 2.99
CA MET A 1 -4.93 26.21 4.43
C MET A 1 -3.47 26.07 4.82
N SER A 2 -2.96 26.86 5.76
CA SER A 2 -1.59 26.67 6.26
C SER A 2 -1.56 25.47 7.20
N HIS A 3 -0.83 24.41 6.84
CA HIS A 3 -0.61 23.27 7.72
C HIS A 3 0.34 23.68 8.85
N GLN A 4 -0.20 24.21 9.96
CA GLN A 4 0.60 24.45 11.14
C GLN A 4 1.09 23.12 11.71
N ARG A 5 2.41 22.99 11.83
CA ARG A 5 3.05 21.80 12.37
C ARG A 5 2.82 21.74 13.87
N ILE A 6 2.23 20.65 14.34
CA ILE A 6 1.98 20.42 15.77
C ILE A 6 3.32 20.02 16.43
N ALA A 7 3.72 20.76 17.48
CA ALA A 7 4.97 20.49 18.21
C ALA A 7 4.80 19.46 19.34
N LYS A 8 3.60 19.35 19.93
CA LYS A 8 3.26 18.41 21.00
C LYS A 8 1.82 17.94 20.85
N LEU A 9 1.57 16.67 21.16
CA LEU A 9 0.22 16.12 21.21
C LEU A 9 -0.51 16.62 22.45
N THR A 10 -1.82 16.86 22.33
CA THR A 10 -2.67 17.09 23.50
C THR A 10 -2.83 15.79 24.30
N PRO A 11 -3.19 15.85 25.60
CA PRO A 11 -3.45 14.65 26.39
C PRO A 11 -4.48 13.72 25.74
N GLU A 12 -5.51 14.29 25.11
CA GLU A 12 -6.56 13.54 24.42
C GLU A 12 -6.02 12.84 23.17
N GLN A 13 -5.17 13.50 22.38
CA GLN A 13 -4.51 12.89 21.22
C GLN A 13 -3.55 11.77 21.63
N ALA A 14 -2.78 11.98 22.70
CA ALA A 14 -1.86 10.96 23.22
C ALA A 14 -2.62 9.73 23.74
N ALA A 15 -3.76 9.93 24.38
CA ALA A 15 -4.63 8.84 24.84
C ALA A 15 -5.19 7.97 23.70
N LEU A 16 -5.25 8.48 22.47
CA LEU A 16 -5.67 7.71 21.29
C LEU A 16 -4.57 6.84 20.68
N ILE A 17 -3.29 7.11 20.96
CA ILE A 17 -2.16 6.37 20.37
C ILE A 17 -2.28 4.86 20.62
N PRO A 18 -2.58 4.37 21.84
CA PRO A 18 -2.70 2.93 22.07
C PRO A 18 -3.80 2.28 21.23
N ALA A 19 -4.93 2.94 21.03
CA ALA A 19 -6.04 2.44 20.23
C ALA A 19 -5.65 2.32 18.75
N TYR A 20 -5.00 3.35 18.19
CA TYR A 20 -4.50 3.30 16.82
C TYR A 20 -3.39 2.26 16.64
N LYS A 21 -2.46 2.17 17.60
CA LYS A 21 -1.42 1.13 17.59
C LYS A 21 -2.05 -0.25 17.51
N GLN A 22 -3.03 -0.54 18.37
CA GLN A 22 -3.72 -1.84 18.37
C GLN A 22 -4.47 -2.08 17.04
N LYS A 23 -5.16 -1.07 16.51
CA LYS A 23 -5.83 -1.14 15.20
C LYS A 23 -4.85 -1.56 14.11
N TRP A 24 -3.70 -0.90 14.01
CA TRP A 24 -2.73 -1.20 12.96
C TRP A 24 -2.03 -2.55 13.13
N ILE A 25 -1.74 -2.96 14.37
CA ILE A 25 -1.23 -4.31 14.66
C ILE A 25 -2.21 -5.38 14.18
N ASN A 26 -3.51 -5.23 14.51
CA ASN A 26 -4.54 -6.18 14.10
C ASN A 26 -4.65 -6.30 12.58
N ILE A 27 -4.54 -5.17 11.86
CA ILE A 27 -4.55 -5.15 10.40
C ILE A 27 -3.28 -5.80 9.82
N ALA A 28 -2.10 -5.49 10.37
CA ALA A 28 -0.84 -6.00 9.83
C ALA A 28 -0.66 -7.52 10.03
N LEU A 29 -1.22 -8.06 11.12
CA LEU A 29 -1.10 -9.48 11.47
C LEU A 29 -2.27 -10.34 10.96
N THR A 30 -3.26 -9.75 10.27
CA THR A 30 -4.37 -10.52 9.71
C THR A 30 -3.89 -11.41 8.56
N THR A 31 -4.46 -12.61 8.47
CA THR A 31 -4.28 -13.53 7.34
C THR A 31 -5.54 -13.61 6.46
N THR A 32 -6.56 -12.79 6.76
CA THR A 32 -7.77 -12.71 5.93
C THR A 32 -7.42 -12.19 4.53
N PRO A 33 -8.05 -12.73 3.47
CA PRO A 33 -7.89 -12.18 2.13
C PRO A 33 -8.15 -10.67 2.08
N ILE A 34 -7.35 -9.96 1.30
CA ILE A 34 -7.52 -8.52 1.10
C ILE A 34 -8.78 -8.24 0.28
N ASP A 35 -9.53 -7.20 0.66
CA ASP A 35 -10.58 -6.65 -0.19
C ASP A 35 -9.95 -5.95 -1.41
N ARG A 36 -10.03 -6.62 -2.56
CA ARG A 36 -9.39 -6.16 -3.81
C ARG A 36 -9.98 -4.84 -4.31
N GLN A 37 -11.28 -4.61 -4.13
CA GLN A 37 -11.94 -3.38 -4.58
C GLN A 37 -11.45 -2.20 -3.75
N LYS A 38 -11.52 -2.34 -2.42
CA LYS A 38 -11.06 -1.30 -1.49
C LYS A 38 -9.57 -1.01 -1.63
N ALA A 39 -8.75 -2.05 -1.86
CA ALA A 39 -7.32 -1.89 -2.11
C ALA A 39 -7.07 -1.12 -3.42
N LYS A 40 -7.80 -1.43 -4.49
CA LYS A 40 -7.68 -0.73 -5.78
C LYS A 40 -8.04 0.75 -5.64
N GLU A 41 -9.15 1.07 -4.99
CA GLU A 41 -9.58 2.44 -4.74
C GLU A 41 -8.52 3.22 -3.95
N SER A 42 -8.04 2.63 -2.84
CA SER A 42 -7.04 3.27 -1.96
C SER A 42 -5.73 3.58 -2.70
N VAL A 43 -5.24 2.65 -3.53
CA VAL A 43 -4.01 2.86 -4.33
C VAL A 43 -4.25 3.93 -5.40
N THR A 44 -5.40 3.89 -6.08
CA THR A 44 -5.75 4.86 -7.12
C THR A 44 -5.83 6.28 -6.56
N GLU A 45 -6.49 6.45 -5.41
CA GLU A 45 -6.55 7.74 -4.71
C GLU A 45 -5.16 8.25 -4.31
N ALA A 46 -4.28 7.38 -3.83
CA ALA A 46 -2.91 7.75 -3.46
C ALA A 46 -2.07 8.23 -4.67
N TYR A 47 -2.29 7.65 -5.85
CA TYR A 47 -1.66 8.09 -7.10
C TYR A 47 -2.25 9.42 -7.59
N LEU A 48 -3.57 9.56 -7.54
CA LEU A 48 -4.26 10.80 -7.92
C LEU A 48 -3.81 11.98 -7.04
N LEU A 49 -3.69 11.78 -5.73
CA LEU A 49 -3.19 12.78 -4.79
C LEU A 49 -1.76 13.25 -5.13
N GLN A 50 -0.96 12.39 -5.75
CA GLN A 50 0.39 12.69 -6.20
C GLN A 50 0.46 13.16 -7.66
N SER A 51 -0.69 13.31 -8.34
CA SER A 51 -0.77 13.64 -9.78
C SER A 51 0.00 12.65 -10.67
N LEU A 52 0.04 11.38 -10.25
CA LEU A 52 0.65 10.28 -11.01
C LEU A 52 -0.39 9.62 -11.93
N PRO A 53 0.03 9.01 -13.05
CA PRO A 53 -0.88 8.25 -13.91
C PRO A 53 -1.48 7.05 -13.15
N GLU A 54 -2.68 6.64 -13.53
CA GLU A 54 -3.36 5.50 -12.89
C GLU A 54 -2.48 4.24 -12.98
N PRO A 55 -2.23 3.55 -11.86
CA PRO A 55 -1.38 2.38 -11.85
C PRO A 55 -2.13 1.13 -12.35
N GLU A 56 -1.41 0.25 -13.04
CA GLU A 56 -1.87 -1.12 -13.24
C GLU A 56 -1.74 -1.90 -11.92
N ILE A 57 -2.85 -2.46 -11.43
CA ILE A 57 -2.91 -3.21 -10.18
C ILE A 57 -3.27 -4.66 -10.50
N ILE A 58 -2.32 -5.57 -10.24
CA ILE A 58 -2.47 -7.01 -10.47
C ILE A 58 -2.45 -7.72 -9.12
N PHE A 59 -3.45 -8.57 -8.88
CA PHE A 59 -3.54 -9.39 -7.68
C PHE A 59 -3.11 -10.82 -7.98
N PHE A 60 -2.34 -11.41 -7.06
CA PHE A 60 -1.91 -12.80 -7.11
C PHE A 60 -2.26 -13.49 -5.81
N ASP A 61 -2.59 -14.77 -5.88
CA ASP A 61 -2.98 -15.56 -4.69
C ASP A 61 -1.74 -16.06 -3.91
N SER A 62 -0.56 -16.05 -4.54
CA SER A 62 0.71 -16.34 -3.87
C SER A 62 1.91 -15.64 -4.50
N PRO A 63 3.02 -15.46 -3.75
CA PRO A 63 4.28 -14.97 -4.31
C PRO A 63 4.79 -15.84 -5.47
N TYR A 64 4.58 -17.16 -5.41
CA TYR A 64 5.00 -18.09 -6.46
C TYR A 64 4.25 -17.87 -7.77
N THR A 65 2.92 -17.67 -7.72
CA THR A 65 2.12 -17.33 -8.91
C THR A 65 2.56 -16.00 -9.52
N ALA A 66 2.83 -14.99 -8.69
CA ALA A 66 3.33 -13.70 -9.15
C ALA A 66 4.69 -13.83 -9.85
N TRP A 67 5.58 -14.64 -9.28
CA TRP A 67 6.91 -14.89 -9.81
C TRP A 67 6.86 -15.57 -11.18
N ASN A 68 6.04 -16.62 -11.35
CA ASN A 68 5.94 -17.34 -12.61
C ASN A 68 5.37 -16.47 -13.74
N GLU A 69 4.33 -15.68 -13.47
CA GLU A 69 3.74 -14.76 -14.46
C GLU A 69 4.73 -13.65 -14.86
N ARG A 70 5.47 -13.09 -13.89
CA ARG A 70 6.46 -12.02 -14.15
C ARG A 70 7.77 -12.52 -14.77
N LEU A 71 8.19 -13.76 -14.48
CA LEU A 71 9.39 -14.36 -15.07
C LEU A 71 9.34 -14.38 -16.60
N ILE A 72 8.17 -14.70 -17.17
CA ILE A 72 7.98 -14.74 -18.62
C ILE A 72 8.24 -13.35 -19.23
N GLN A 73 7.78 -12.28 -18.58
CA GLN A 73 8.02 -10.91 -19.03
C GLN A 73 9.51 -10.54 -18.94
N ILE A 74 10.19 -10.90 -17.84
CA ILE A 74 11.61 -10.59 -17.62
C ILE A 74 12.53 -11.36 -18.57
N ILE A 75 12.27 -12.64 -18.82
CA ILE A 75 13.05 -13.46 -19.75
C ILE A 75 12.96 -12.91 -21.19
N ASN A 76 11.81 -12.32 -21.53
CA ASN A 76 11.56 -11.71 -22.84
C ASN A 76 12.03 -10.24 -22.94
N LEU A 77 12.58 -9.64 -21.87
CA LEU A 77 13.15 -8.29 -21.96
C LEU A 77 14.45 -8.33 -22.76
N PRO A 78 14.67 -7.34 -23.65
CA PRO A 78 15.94 -7.22 -24.36
C PRO A 78 17.06 -7.09 -23.32
N LYS A 79 18.09 -7.96 -23.44
CA LYS A 79 19.26 -7.90 -22.56
C LYS A 79 19.89 -6.52 -22.73
N LYS A 80 19.85 -5.71 -21.68
CA LYS A 80 20.54 -4.42 -21.66
C LYS A 80 22.04 -4.72 -21.74
N GLU A 81 22.68 -4.30 -22.82
CA GLU A 81 24.13 -4.38 -22.96
C GLU A 81 24.76 -3.60 -21.80
N ARG A 82 25.73 -4.23 -21.11
CA ARG A 82 26.45 -3.65 -19.98
C ARG A 82 27.49 -2.66 -20.46
#